data_AF-A0A2C6Z4J2-F1
#
_entry.id   AF-A0A2C6Z4J2-F1
#
_cell.length_a   1.000
_cell.length_b   1.000
_cell.length_c   1.000
_cell.angle_alpha   90.00
_cell.angle_beta   90.00
_cell.angle_gamma   90.00
#
_symmetry.space_group_name_H-M   'P 1'
#
loop_
_entity.id
_entity.type
_entity.pdbx_description
1 polymer ?
#
loop_
_entity_poly.entity_id
_entity_poly.type
_entity_poly.pdbx_seq_one_letter_code
_entity_poly.pdbx_strand_id
1 'polypeptide(L)'
;MTSSLGFAWPEDRPMSWSFAWEDFWVPGHSFISDYTDPLMDHIRLAFDDWDDLIDLDFEEVDGREVRPDVWIGFADIQGGPIGLAYVGNVSNSQPSVVSGGKPMVIELMAPSSVPIIERGDELAYLDFLTTFYQVVLHEVGHILGLGHDDNPNHVMNGIASPSNKAMTMADVEALHSLYRPSLEWLEDPELPRAPLLSEMYPPPPPPPPPPNNPNTGTVFFQSSFKVGDTLAVYAQLQDPDGVSPSTQVQFVWYASTPEGWEVVVPADGSTGPGGYLLTEADIGRQFKVEAIYVDNRDFTERMWSEVSPVITTDAPEEPPAPEPPAPPETPDVPEPPVTPEPPVTPEPPLTPDVPAEPHLWSARLPVFDITHYRDSNPDVAASGMDPLDHFLQFGWKEGRDPNSHFDTSFYLNQNPDVRSAGVNALEHYLQSGAAEGRAPSLAFDGKAYLAANGDVQKAGIDALTHYLLYGQAEGRDAYEVVPHATGQQHVLVDAGFYFASYRDVAREGIDPTRHFMASGWMEGRDPNAFFDTEFYLTKNADVRNAGLNPMEHYLLFGGAEGRDPSVRFDSSQYLAVNQDVADAGVNPLAHYLQFGITEGRDIYSA
;
A
#
# COMPACT_ATOMS: atom_id res chain seq x y z
N MET A 1 12.80 7.66 -11.64
CA MET A 1 12.10 8.97 -11.64
C MET A 1 12.26 9.52 -13.03
N THR A 2 11.16 9.88 -13.68
CA THR A 2 11.21 10.35 -15.07
C THR A 2 12.00 11.65 -15.15
N SER A 3 13.02 11.66 -16.00
CA SER A 3 13.89 12.83 -16.13
C SER A 3 13.14 13.95 -16.88
N SER A 4 13.50 15.21 -16.64
CA SER A 4 13.00 16.31 -17.47
C SER A 4 14.06 16.70 -18.50
N LEU A 5 13.63 16.92 -19.74
CA LEU A 5 14.43 17.52 -20.81
C LEU A 5 14.68 19.03 -20.59
N GLY A 6 14.17 19.61 -19.51
CA GLY A 6 14.46 20.97 -19.07
C GLY A 6 13.64 22.05 -19.77
N PHE A 7 12.50 21.69 -20.38
CA PHE A 7 11.54 22.63 -20.97
C PHE A 7 10.10 22.21 -20.68
N ALA A 8 9.19 23.18 -20.70
CA ALA A 8 7.75 22.99 -20.62
C ALA A 8 7.06 23.85 -21.69
N TRP A 9 5.90 23.40 -22.16
CA TRP A 9 5.00 24.20 -23.01
C TRP A 9 4.35 25.34 -22.20
N PRO A 10 4.15 26.54 -22.77
CA PRO A 10 3.43 27.61 -22.08
C PRO A 10 1.91 27.35 -22.07
N GLU A 11 1.30 27.40 -20.89
CA GLU A 11 -0.16 27.24 -20.66
C GLU A 11 -1.03 28.39 -21.24
N ASP A 12 -0.47 29.34 -22.01
CA ASP A 12 -1.20 30.51 -22.52
C ASP A 12 -1.88 30.29 -23.89
N ARG A 13 -1.71 29.10 -24.49
CA ARG A 13 -2.39 28.68 -25.72
C ARG A 13 -2.32 27.16 -25.95
N PRO A 14 -3.22 26.59 -26.78
CA PRO A 14 -3.13 25.21 -27.24
C PRO A 14 -1.78 24.83 -27.86
N MET A 15 -1.39 23.56 -27.70
CA MET A 15 -0.30 22.96 -28.49
C MET A 15 -0.87 22.40 -29.80
N SER A 16 -0.59 23.06 -30.91
CA SER A 16 -1.10 22.62 -32.21
C SER A 16 -0.24 21.49 -32.81
N TRP A 17 -0.87 20.40 -33.24
CA TRP A 17 -0.20 19.26 -33.86
C TRP A 17 -0.85 18.87 -35.19
N SER A 18 -0.09 18.21 -36.07
CA SER A 18 -0.65 17.68 -37.32
C SER A 18 0.09 16.45 -37.84
N PHE A 19 -0.64 15.61 -38.56
CA PHE A 19 -0.07 14.53 -39.36
C PHE A 19 0.85 15.08 -40.45
N ALA A 20 2.04 14.49 -40.55
CA ALA A 20 3.02 14.78 -41.59
C ALA A 20 2.88 13.78 -42.75
N TRP A 21 2.87 14.30 -43.97
CA TRP A 21 2.64 13.51 -45.19
C TRP A 21 3.86 13.59 -46.11
N GLU A 22 4.01 12.63 -47.02
CA GLU A 22 5.16 12.54 -47.94
C GLU A 22 5.31 13.80 -48.83
N ASP A 23 4.20 14.49 -49.13
CA ASP A 23 4.19 15.73 -49.90
C ASP A 23 4.56 16.98 -49.09
N PHE A 24 4.80 16.86 -47.77
CA PHE A 24 5.10 18.00 -46.89
C PHE A 24 6.60 18.20 -46.67
N TRP A 25 7.06 19.44 -46.84
CA TRP A 25 8.45 19.79 -46.55
C TRP A 25 8.65 20.19 -45.08
N VAL A 26 9.04 19.22 -44.26
CA VAL A 26 9.52 19.45 -42.89
C VAL A 26 11.07 19.51 -42.91
N PRO A 27 11.72 20.59 -42.44
CA PRO A 27 13.16 20.79 -42.65
C PRO A 27 14.08 19.74 -42.01
N GLY A 28 14.57 18.79 -42.81
CA GLY A 28 15.50 17.73 -42.38
C GLY A 28 14.85 16.35 -42.18
N HIS A 29 13.54 16.26 -42.34
CA HIS A 29 12.74 15.04 -42.15
C HIS A 29 12.12 14.61 -43.49
N SER A 30 11.70 13.34 -43.59
CA SER A 30 11.08 12.81 -44.80
C SER A 30 10.07 11.73 -44.43
N PHE A 31 8.80 11.99 -44.74
CA PHE A 31 7.68 11.17 -44.30
C PHE A 31 7.16 10.26 -45.41
N ILE A 32 6.44 9.22 -45.00
CA ILE A 32 5.79 8.21 -45.82
C ILE A 32 4.30 8.25 -45.48
N SER A 33 3.43 8.29 -46.49
CA SER A 33 1.98 8.46 -46.28
C SER A 33 1.25 7.13 -45.98
N ASP A 34 1.86 6.25 -45.19
CA ASP A 34 1.37 4.88 -44.87
C ASP A 34 0.25 4.86 -43.81
N TYR A 35 -0.67 5.83 -43.86
CA TYR A 35 -1.75 5.95 -42.90
C TYR A 35 -2.91 5.00 -43.18
N THR A 36 -3.49 4.48 -42.10
CA THR A 36 -4.80 3.82 -42.08
C THR A 36 -5.61 4.42 -40.93
N ASP A 37 -6.95 4.41 -41.01
CA ASP A 37 -7.81 5.00 -39.97
C ASP A 37 -7.44 4.49 -38.56
N PRO A 38 -7.24 3.16 -38.31
CA PRO A 38 -6.82 2.68 -37.00
C PRO A 38 -5.48 3.24 -36.51
N LEU A 39 -4.51 3.48 -37.39
CA LEU A 39 -3.22 4.06 -37.00
C LEU A 39 -3.35 5.56 -36.66
N MET A 40 -4.19 6.29 -37.41
CA MET A 40 -4.48 7.69 -37.11
C MET A 40 -5.25 7.84 -35.81
N ASP A 41 -6.19 6.94 -35.53
CA ASP A 41 -7.01 6.96 -34.32
C ASP A 41 -6.18 6.62 -33.06
N HIS A 42 -5.23 5.69 -33.14
CA HIS A 42 -4.27 5.45 -32.05
C HIS A 42 -3.31 6.61 -31.82
N ILE A 43 -3.00 7.41 -32.85
CA ILE A 43 -2.21 8.62 -32.69
C ILE A 43 -3.02 9.71 -31.97
N ARG A 44 -4.28 9.92 -32.35
CA ARG A 44 -5.19 10.85 -31.66
C ARG A 44 -5.38 10.45 -30.20
N LEU A 45 -5.71 9.18 -29.96
CA LEU A 45 -5.90 8.64 -28.62
C LEU A 45 -4.68 8.90 -27.72
N ALA A 46 -3.46 8.81 -28.24
CA ALA A 46 -2.26 9.10 -27.45
C ALA A 46 -2.12 10.59 -27.08
N PHE A 47 -2.55 11.51 -27.95
CA PHE A 47 -2.62 12.94 -27.61
C PHE A 47 -3.76 13.23 -26.61
N ASP A 48 -4.94 12.65 -26.83
CA ASP A 48 -6.10 12.79 -25.94
C ASP A 48 -5.78 12.25 -24.52
N ASP A 49 -5.17 11.06 -24.43
CA ASP A 49 -4.75 10.42 -23.17
C ASP A 49 -3.74 11.29 -22.40
N TRP A 50 -2.83 12.01 -23.07
CA TRP A 50 -1.92 12.96 -22.42
C TRP A 50 -2.62 14.27 -22.04
N ASP A 51 -3.62 14.74 -22.80
CA ASP A 51 -4.35 15.97 -22.52
C ASP A 51 -5.25 15.84 -21.29
N ASP A 52 -6.02 14.74 -21.22
CA ASP A 52 -6.93 14.39 -20.11
C ASP A 52 -6.23 14.36 -18.74
N LEU A 53 -4.90 14.15 -18.71
CA LEU A 53 -4.09 14.05 -17.50
C LEU A 53 -3.59 15.40 -16.98
N ILE A 54 -3.31 16.37 -17.86
CA ILE A 54 -2.62 17.61 -17.47
C ILE A 54 -3.17 18.91 -18.04
N ASP A 55 -4.27 18.87 -18.81
CA ASP A 55 -5.03 20.07 -19.23
C ASP A 55 -4.13 21.06 -20.00
N LEU A 56 -3.56 20.58 -21.12
CA LEU A 56 -2.65 21.33 -22.01
C LEU A 56 -3.29 21.87 -23.29
N ASP A 57 -4.49 21.41 -23.63
CA ASP A 57 -5.27 21.79 -24.80
C ASP A 57 -4.52 21.43 -26.11
N PHE A 58 -4.53 20.14 -26.47
CA PHE A 58 -3.92 19.65 -27.71
C PHE A 58 -4.86 19.85 -28.91
N GLU A 59 -4.44 20.63 -29.91
CA GLU A 59 -5.28 20.95 -31.09
C GLU A 59 -4.75 20.25 -32.36
N GLU A 60 -5.47 19.24 -32.89
CA GLU A 60 -5.21 18.71 -34.24
C GLU A 60 -5.61 19.76 -35.29
N VAL A 61 -4.63 20.25 -36.06
CA VAL A 61 -4.85 21.24 -37.14
C VAL A 61 -4.52 20.65 -38.51
N ASP A 62 -5.09 21.20 -39.60
CA ASP A 62 -4.65 20.85 -40.94
C ASP A 62 -3.29 21.52 -41.25
N GLY A 63 -2.22 20.72 -41.25
CA GLY A 63 -0.85 21.11 -41.58
C GLY A 63 -0.67 21.73 -42.98
N ARG A 64 -1.67 21.60 -43.87
CA ARG A 64 -1.72 22.26 -45.19
C ARG A 64 -2.15 23.72 -45.11
N GLU A 65 -2.95 24.08 -44.11
CA GLU A 65 -3.51 25.43 -43.94
C GLU A 65 -2.73 26.24 -42.89
N VAL A 66 -2.32 25.58 -41.79
CA VAL A 66 -1.60 26.18 -40.66
C VAL A 66 -0.32 25.40 -40.39
N ARG A 67 0.74 26.06 -39.93
CA ARG A 67 1.95 25.35 -39.47
C ARG A 67 1.77 24.95 -38.00
N PRO A 68 1.64 23.66 -37.66
CA PRO A 68 1.57 23.21 -36.28
C PRO A 68 2.91 23.41 -35.55
N ASP A 69 2.84 23.31 -34.22
CA ASP A 69 3.98 23.25 -33.32
C ASP A 69 4.69 21.88 -33.39
N VAL A 70 3.89 20.80 -33.49
CA VAL A 70 4.32 19.40 -33.60
C VAL A 70 3.91 18.79 -34.94
N TRP A 71 4.84 18.09 -35.59
CA TRP A 71 4.54 17.21 -36.73
C TRP A 71 4.73 15.76 -36.29
N ILE A 72 3.75 14.89 -36.55
CA ILE A 72 3.88 13.46 -36.32
C ILE A 72 3.68 12.68 -37.61
N GLY A 73 4.55 11.71 -37.91
CA GLY A 73 4.30 10.84 -39.06
C GLY A 73 5.29 9.71 -39.26
N PHE A 74 4.98 8.86 -40.22
CA PHE A 74 5.78 7.68 -40.54
C PHE A 74 7.04 8.03 -41.34
N ALA A 75 8.17 7.44 -40.99
CA ALA A 75 9.46 7.61 -41.67
C ALA A 75 10.24 6.29 -41.77
N ASP A 76 11.30 6.29 -42.60
CA ASP A 76 12.29 5.21 -42.66
C ASP A 76 13.39 5.45 -41.61
N ILE A 77 13.19 4.92 -40.41
CA ILE A 77 14.08 5.15 -39.27
C ILE A 77 15.27 4.16 -39.32
N GLN A 78 16.39 4.62 -39.86
CA GLN A 78 17.59 3.82 -40.02
C GLN A 78 18.40 3.72 -38.71
N GLY A 79 18.49 2.52 -38.13
CA GLY A 79 19.47 2.22 -37.07
C GLY A 79 18.98 1.47 -35.83
N GLY A 80 17.71 1.07 -35.77
CA GLY A 80 17.18 0.23 -34.67
C GLY A 80 16.00 0.79 -33.85
N PRO A 81 15.83 2.12 -33.63
CA PRO A 81 14.64 2.63 -32.94
C PRO A 81 13.42 2.58 -33.87
N ILE A 82 12.24 2.51 -33.26
CA ILE A 82 10.94 2.42 -33.94
C ILE A 82 10.06 3.67 -33.76
N GLY A 83 10.50 4.59 -32.91
CA GLY A 83 10.03 5.96 -32.77
C GLY A 83 11.23 6.88 -32.50
N LEU A 84 11.10 8.16 -32.86
CA LEU A 84 12.06 9.21 -32.54
C LEU A 84 11.37 10.58 -32.40
N ALA A 85 11.43 11.17 -31.22
CA ALA A 85 11.03 12.55 -30.95
C ALA A 85 12.22 13.53 -31.06
N TYR A 86 12.03 14.57 -31.87
CA TYR A 86 12.98 15.65 -32.10
C TYR A 86 12.47 16.94 -31.46
N VAL A 87 12.84 17.12 -30.19
CA VAL A 87 12.65 18.39 -29.48
C VAL A 87 13.66 19.42 -29.98
N GLY A 88 13.20 20.64 -30.28
CA GLY A 88 14.03 21.71 -30.81
C GLY A 88 15.06 22.26 -29.81
N ASN A 89 15.89 23.21 -30.24
CA ASN A 89 16.78 23.93 -29.30
C ASN A 89 15.93 24.84 -28.39
N VAL A 90 15.60 24.34 -27.20
CA VAL A 90 14.92 25.09 -26.13
C VAL A 90 15.96 25.75 -25.22
N SER A 91 15.74 26.99 -24.81
CA SER A 91 16.71 27.74 -23.98
C SER A 91 16.08 28.26 -22.71
N ASN A 92 16.71 27.97 -21.56
CA ASN A 92 16.19 28.19 -20.21
C ASN A 92 16.03 29.67 -19.78
N SER A 93 16.05 30.61 -20.73
CA SER A 93 15.94 32.07 -20.47
C SER A 93 14.77 32.75 -21.19
N GLN A 94 14.16 32.09 -22.18
CA GLN A 94 12.91 32.49 -22.85
C GLN A 94 12.23 31.21 -23.39
N PRO A 95 11.09 30.74 -22.85
CA PRO A 95 10.27 29.71 -23.50
C PRO A 95 9.61 30.24 -24.79
N SER A 96 9.43 31.56 -24.86
CA SER A 96 8.98 32.25 -26.06
C SER A 96 10.05 32.19 -27.16
N VAL A 97 9.68 31.53 -28.27
CA VAL A 97 10.49 31.25 -29.47
C VAL A 97 11.47 30.08 -29.30
N VAL A 98 11.08 28.93 -29.88
CA VAL A 98 11.99 27.87 -30.32
C VAL A 98 13.17 28.51 -31.06
N SER A 99 14.38 28.42 -30.50
CA SER A 99 15.54 29.19 -30.95
C SER A 99 16.07 28.66 -32.30
N GLY A 100 15.40 29.07 -33.39
CA GLY A 100 15.77 28.74 -34.77
C GLY A 100 14.64 28.33 -35.70
N GLY A 101 13.37 28.29 -35.26
CA GLY A 101 12.21 28.06 -36.15
C GLY A 101 12.07 26.64 -36.74
N LYS A 102 12.85 25.68 -36.24
CA LYS A 102 12.64 24.25 -36.50
C LYS A 102 11.40 23.78 -35.71
N PRO A 103 10.48 23.03 -36.33
CA PRO A 103 9.33 22.51 -35.60
C PRO A 103 9.76 21.36 -34.67
N MET A 104 8.88 20.97 -33.74
CA MET A 104 9.02 19.68 -33.07
C MET A 104 8.50 18.58 -33.99
N VAL A 105 9.13 17.41 -33.95
CA VAL A 105 8.82 16.31 -34.88
C VAL A 105 8.82 14.98 -34.14
N ILE A 106 7.81 14.14 -34.38
CA ILE A 106 7.81 12.71 -34.06
C ILE A 106 7.91 11.93 -35.38
N GLU A 107 8.93 11.09 -35.51
CA GLU A 107 9.03 10.08 -36.55
C GLU A 107 8.65 8.72 -35.97
N LEU A 108 7.70 8.03 -36.60
CA LEU A 108 7.30 6.66 -36.27
C LEU A 108 7.80 5.71 -37.37
N MET A 109 8.19 4.48 -37.03
CA MET A 109 8.60 3.50 -38.03
C MET A 109 7.44 3.18 -38.99
N ALA A 110 7.67 3.37 -40.28
CA ALA A 110 6.63 3.17 -41.29
C ALA A 110 6.16 1.70 -41.40
N PRO A 111 4.84 1.45 -41.57
CA PRO A 111 4.29 0.11 -41.84
C PRO A 111 4.91 -0.60 -43.06
N SER A 112 5.38 0.14 -44.07
CA SER A 112 6.11 -0.43 -45.21
C SER A 112 7.55 -0.89 -44.87
N SER A 113 8.15 -0.36 -43.81
CA SER A 113 9.48 -0.74 -43.32
C SER A 113 9.40 -1.86 -42.27
N VAL A 114 8.53 -1.73 -41.27
CA VAL A 114 8.20 -2.78 -40.29
C VAL A 114 6.68 -2.91 -40.22
N PRO A 115 6.10 -4.02 -40.70
CA PRO A 115 4.65 -4.20 -40.73
C PRO A 115 4.02 -4.06 -39.33
N ILE A 116 2.95 -3.28 -39.23
CA ILE A 116 2.09 -3.24 -38.05
C ILE A 116 0.94 -4.24 -38.29
N ILE A 117 0.71 -5.13 -37.32
CA ILE A 117 -0.27 -6.20 -37.38
C ILE A 117 -1.20 -6.18 -36.15
N GLU A 118 -2.39 -6.74 -36.29
CA GLU A 118 -3.25 -7.06 -35.15
C GLU A 118 -2.66 -8.24 -34.35
N ARG A 119 -2.49 -8.07 -33.04
CA ARG A 119 -1.98 -9.08 -32.11
C ARG A 119 -2.91 -9.17 -30.89
N GLY A 120 -4.04 -9.86 -31.07
CA GLY A 120 -5.17 -9.76 -30.14
C GLY A 120 -5.97 -8.50 -30.47
N ASP A 121 -6.33 -7.72 -29.46
CA ASP A 121 -7.05 -6.45 -29.61
C ASP A 121 -6.11 -5.23 -29.81
N GLU A 122 -4.80 -5.47 -29.92
CA GLU A 122 -3.75 -4.44 -30.06
C GLU A 122 -3.17 -4.39 -31.48
N LEU A 123 -2.80 -3.19 -31.95
CA LEU A 123 -1.87 -3.02 -33.08
C LEU A 123 -0.42 -3.11 -32.58
N ALA A 124 0.42 -3.93 -33.22
CA ALA A 124 1.81 -4.16 -32.81
C ALA A 124 2.76 -4.27 -34.01
N TYR A 125 4.00 -3.80 -33.84
CA TYR A 125 5.07 -3.99 -34.82
C TYR A 125 5.46 -5.48 -34.89
N LEU A 126 5.41 -6.07 -36.09
CA LEU A 126 5.48 -7.52 -36.32
C LEU A 126 6.68 -8.19 -35.64
N ASP A 127 7.87 -7.61 -35.82
CA ASP A 127 9.14 -8.15 -35.33
C ASP A 127 9.53 -7.67 -33.92
N PHE A 128 8.64 -6.95 -33.24
CA PHE A 128 8.87 -6.37 -31.91
C PHE A 128 7.85 -6.88 -30.87
N LEU A 129 8.16 -6.67 -29.59
CA LEU A 129 7.27 -6.99 -28.45
C LEU A 129 6.35 -5.83 -28.06
N THR A 130 6.55 -4.66 -28.67
CA THR A 130 5.85 -3.42 -28.39
C THR A 130 4.56 -3.27 -29.20
N THR A 131 3.58 -2.55 -28.64
CA THR A 131 2.40 -2.10 -29.39
C THR A 131 2.74 -0.84 -30.18
N PHE A 132 1.98 -0.55 -31.23
CA PHE A 132 2.06 0.74 -31.91
C PHE A 132 1.72 1.88 -30.95
N TYR A 133 0.66 1.71 -30.15
CA TYR A 133 0.18 2.69 -29.18
C TYR A 133 1.25 3.09 -28.16
N GLN A 134 1.97 2.10 -27.62
CA GLN A 134 3.06 2.27 -26.66
C GLN A 134 4.19 3.16 -27.21
N VAL A 135 4.55 3.00 -28.49
CA VAL A 135 5.55 3.85 -29.14
C VAL A 135 5.03 5.28 -29.25
N VAL A 136 3.76 5.48 -29.65
CA VAL A 136 3.22 6.85 -29.77
C VAL A 136 3.18 7.56 -28.41
N LEU A 137 2.69 6.91 -27.35
CA LEU A 137 2.66 7.49 -26.00
C LEU A 137 4.07 7.93 -25.54
N HIS A 138 5.09 7.09 -25.78
CA HIS A 138 6.48 7.36 -25.44
C HIS A 138 7.01 8.60 -26.17
N GLU A 139 6.86 8.67 -27.50
CA GLU A 139 7.36 9.81 -28.28
C GLU A 139 6.60 11.11 -27.99
N VAL A 140 5.31 11.06 -27.66
CA VAL A 140 4.55 12.26 -27.22
C VAL A 140 5.05 12.75 -25.85
N GLY A 141 5.39 11.85 -24.92
CA GLY A 141 6.01 12.24 -23.64
C GLY A 141 7.34 12.99 -23.81
N HIS A 142 8.13 12.67 -24.83
CA HIS A 142 9.31 13.45 -25.20
C HIS A 142 8.98 14.86 -25.71
N ILE A 143 7.93 15.02 -26.51
CA ILE A 143 7.45 16.33 -26.97
C ILE A 143 6.96 17.19 -25.80
N LEU A 144 6.40 16.56 -24.76
CA LEU A 144 6.01 17.19 -23.49
C LEU A 144 7.20 17.52 -22.56
N GLY A 145 8.43 17.17 -22.93
CA GLY A 145 9.63 17.49 -22.14
C GLY A 145 9.99 16.45 -21.08
N LEU A 146 9.40 15.26 -21.11
CA LEU A 146 9.89 14.11 -20.35
C LEU A 146 11.08 13.48 -21.09
N GLY A 147 12.15 13.18 -20.36
CA GLY A 147 13.27 12.39 -20.86
C GLY A 147 13.08 10.91 -20.52
N HIS A 148 13.96 10.06 -21.04
CA HIS A 148 13.96 8.65 -20.67
C HIS A 148 14.11 8.46 -19.15
N ASP A 149 13.63 7.32 -18.67
CA ASP A 149 13.82 6.90 -17.28
C ASP A 149 14.04 5.39 -17.15
N ASP A 150 14.67 4.98 -16.06
CA ASP A 150 15.17 3.62 -15.92
C ASP A 150 14.11 2.60 -15.42
N ASN A 151 12.91 3.02 -15.02
CA ASN A 151 11.88 2.09 -14.51
C ASN A 151 11.17 1.33 -15.65
N PRO A 152 11.29 -0.01 -15.77
CA PRO A 152 10.70 -0.79 -16.87
C PRO A 152 9.15 -0.84 -16.90
N ASN A 153 8.48 -0.22 -15.93
CA ASN A 153 7.02 -0.07 -15.91
C ASN A 153 6.53 1.30 -16.41
N HIS A 154 7.40 2.32 -16.49
CA HIS A 154 7.04 3.67 -16.93
C HIS A 154 7.02 3.79 -18.44
N VAL A 155 6.07 4.55 -18.98
CA VAL A 155 5.95 4.71 -20.44
C VAL A 155 7.21 5.36 -21.03
N MET A 156 7.89 6.22 -20.28
CA MET A 156 9.12 6.90 -20.69
C MET A 156 10.39 6.04 -20.58
N ASN A 157 10.29 4.76 -20.21
CA ASN A 157 11.44 3.87 -20.30
C ASN A 157 11.81 3.59 -21.76
N GLY A 158 13.05 3.90 -22.14
CA GLY A 158 13.56 3.76 -23.52
C GLY A 158 13.71 2.32 -24.02
N ILE A 159 13.20 1.33 -23.28
CA ILE A 159 13.13 -0.08 -23.66
C ILE A 159 11.66 -0.51 -23.59
N ALA A 160 11.06 -0.74 -24.75
CA ALA A 160 9.68 -1.20 -24.81
C ALA A 160 9.54 -2.64 -24.27
N SER A 161 8.57 -2.83 -23.38
CA SER A 161 8.29 -4.08 -22.69
C SER A 161 6.77 -4.29 -22.53
N PRO A 162 6.31 -5.47 -22.07
CA PRO A 162 4.89 -5.67 -21.74
C PRO A 162 4.38 -4.83 -20.56
N SER A 163 5.27 -4.31 -19.70
CA SER A 163 4.91 -3.60 -18.46
C SER A 163 4.78 -2.08 -18.60
N ASN A 164 5.38 -1.46 -19.61
CA ASN A 164 5.29 -0.02 -19.91
C ASN A 164 4.40 0.28 -21.12
N LYS A 165 3.25 -0.39 -21.24
CA LYS A 165 2.28 -0.16 -22.33
C LYS A 165 1.36 1.05 -22.12
N ALA A 166 1.32 1.59 -20.90
CA ALA A 166 0.47 2.71 -20.51
C ALA A 166 1.24 3.65 -19.57
N MET A 167 0.76 4.88 -19.45
CA MET A 167 1.30 5.86 -18.51
C MET A 167 1.12 5.42 -17.07
N THR A 168 2.10 5.74 -16.23
CA THR A 168 2.02 5.49 -14.79
C THR A 168 1.80 6.79 -14.02
N MET A 169 1.37 6.69 -12.76
CA MET A 169 1.26 7.86 -11.87
C MET A 169 2.60 8.62 -11.74
N ALA A 170 3.74 7.94 -11.90
CA ALA A 170 5.06 8.59 -11.84
C ALA A 170 5.39 9.39 -13.12
N ASP A 171 4.87 8.97 -14.28
CA ASP A 171 4.95 9.75 -15.53
C ASP A 171 4.11 11.03 -15.38
N VAL A 172 2.91 10.90 -14.79
CA VAL A 172 1.98 11.99 -14.45
C VAL A 172 2.60 12.95 -13.41
N GLU A 173 3.19 12.44 -12.33
CA GLU A 173 3.87 13.25 -11.30
C GLU A 173 5.07 14.03 -11.85
N ALA A 174 5.89 13.41 -12.71
CA ALA A 174 7.03 14.07 -13.35
C ALA A 174 6.56 15.20 -14.28
N LEU A 175 5.42 15.01 -14.93
CA LEU A 175 4.81 15.97 -15.84
C LEU A 175 4.12 17.12 -15.08
N HIS A 176 3.35 16.85 -14.02
CA HIS A 176 2.86 17.92 -13.12
C HIS A 176 4.01 18.71 -12.50
N SER A 177 5.13 18.07 -12.16
CA SER A 177 6.34 18.77 -11.66
C SER A 177 6.94 19.75 -12.68
N LEU A 178 6.68 19.53 -13.98
CA LEU A 178 7.17 20.32 -15.09
C LEU A 178 6.20 21.47 -15.47
N TYR A 179 4.89 21.22 -15.36
CA TYR A 179 3.84 22.13 -15.78
C TYR A 179 3.15 22.89 -14.64
N ARG A 180 2.78 22.21 -13.55
CA ARG A 180 2.04 22.78 -12.39
C ARG A 180 2.76 22.47 -11.06
N PRO A 181 3.88 23.16 -10.74
CA PRO A 181 4.73 22.85 -9.57
C PRO A 181 4.14 23.20 -8.18
N SER A 182 2.85 23.57 -8.09
CA SER A 182 2.13 23.79 -6.83
C SER A 182 1.35 22.54 -6.42
N LEU A 183 1.60 22.04 -5.21
CA LEU A 183 0.99 20.81 -4.65
C LEU A 183 -0.53 20.87 -4.40
N GLU A 184 -1.21 21.97 -4.77
CA GLU A 184 -2.65 22.18 -4.54
C GLU A 184 -3.54 21.18 -5.31
N TRP A 185 -3.04 20.57 -6.39
CA TRP A 185 -3.79 19.60 -7.20
C TRP A 185 -4.03 18.24 -6.49
N LEU A 186 -3.21 17.88 -5.50
CA LEU A 186 -3.41 16.67 -4.68
C LEU A 186 -4.67 16.73 -3.82
N GLU A 187 -5.29 17.91 -3.70
CA GLU A 187 -6.50 18.16 -2.92
C GLU A 187 -7.76 18.38 -3.80
N ASP A 188 -7.65 18.33 -5.14
CA ASP A 188 -8.79 18.57 -6.05
C ASP A 188 -9.59 17.27 -6.31
N PRO A 189 -10.89 17.20 -5.92
CA PRO A 189 -11.71 16.01 -6.09
C PRO A 189 -12.40 15.89 -7.46
N GLU A 190 -12.31 16.87 -8.37
CA GLU A 190 -13.01 16.84 -9.68
C GLU A 190 -12.12 16.45 -10.87
N LEU A 191 -10.80 16.26 -10.69
CA LEU A 191 -9.91 15.78 -11.75
C LEU A 191 -10.14 14.28 -12.07
N PRO A 192 -10.14 13.88 -13.36
CA PRO A 192 -10.31 12.50 -13.75
C PRO A 192 -9.12 11.65 -13.30
N ARG A 193 -9.39 10.58 -12.55
CA ARG A 193 -8.36 9.58 -12.25
C ARG A 193 -8.17 8.71 -13.48
N ALA A 194 -6.93 8.61 -13.97
CA ALA A 194 -6.55 7.63 -14.98
C ALA A 194 -7.05 6.24 -14.58
N PRO A 195 -7.65 5.45 -15.50
CA PRO A 195 -8.02 4.08 -15.21
C PRO A 195 -6.76 3.28 -14.86
N LEU A 196 -6.81 2.52 -13.77
CA LEU A 196 -5.69 1.67 -13.39
C LEU A 196 -5.48 0.59 -14.47
N LEU A 197 -4.23 0.19 -14.70
CA LEU A 197 -3.87 -0.89 -15.64
C LEU A 197 -4.66 -2.21 -15.43
N SER A 198 -5.19 -2.42 -14.22
CA SER A 198 -6.11 -3.51 -13.87
C SER A 198 -7.47 -3.47 -14.57
N GLU A 199 -7.89 -2.33 -15.10
CA GLU A 199 -9.18 -2.13 -15.78
C GLU A 199 -9.08 -2.32 -17.30
N MET A 200 -7.88 -2.19 -17.88
CA MET A 200 -7.64 -2.34 -19.32
C MET A 200 -7.07 -3.71 -19.72
N TYR A 201 -6.36 -4.40 -18.82
CA TYR A 201 -5.90 -5.79 -19.02
C TYR A 201 -6.25 -6.67 -17.83
N PRO A 202 -7.40 -7.37 -17.84
CA PRO A 202 -7.66 -8.37 -16.83
C PRO A 202 -6.63 -9.51 -16.96
N PRO A 203 -6.09 -10.04 -15.85
CA PRO A 203 -5.26 -11.24 -15.90
C PRO A 203 -6.05 -12.39 -16.54
N PRO A 204 -5.37 -13.40 -17.14
CA PRO A 204 -6.07 -14.57 -17.67
C PRO A 204 -6.99 -15.14 -16.59
N PRO A 205 -8.23 -15.54 -16.93
CA PRO A 205 -9.25 -15.83 -15.94
C PRO A 205 -8.69 -16.86 -14.94
N PRO A 206 -8.78 -16.59 -13.63
CA PRO A 206 -8.26 -17.51 -12.64
C PRO A 206 -8.88 -18.89 -12.86
N PRO A 207 -8.19 -19.99 -12.50
CA PRO A 207 -8.83 -21.30 -12.45
C PRO A 207 -10.15 -21.14 -11.69
N PRO A 208 -11.27 -21.72 -12.18
CA PRO A 208 -12.60 -21.41 -11.68
C PRO A 208 -12.58 -21.49 -10.16
N PRO A 209 -13.03 -20.44 -9.45
CA PRO A 209 -12.79 -20.31 -8.03
C PRO A 209 -13.23 -21.61 -7.34
N PRO A 210 -12.41 -22.17 -6.43
CA PRO A 210 -12.81 -23.35 -5.67
C PRO A 210 -14.20 -23.07 -5.11
N PRO A 211 -15.18 -23.96 -5.36
CA PRO A 211 -16.58 -23.64 -5.13
C PRO A 211 -16.75 -23.22 -3.67
N ASN A 212 -17.35 -22.06 -3.46
CA ASN A 212 -17.69 -21.55 -2.12
C ASN A 212 -18.40 -22.68 -1.36
N ASN A 213 -17.75 -23.15 -0.29
CA ASN A 213 -18.28 -24.17 0.57
C ASN A 213 -19.23 -23.48 1.56
N PRO A 214 -20.55 -23.71 1.47
CA PRO A 214 -21.51 -22.96 2.28
C PRO A 214 -21.17 -23.08 3.76
N ASN A 215 -21.32 -21.96 4.47
CA ASN A 215 -21.01 -21.89 5.88
C ASN A 215 -21.68 -23.04 6.67
N THR A 216 -20.97 -23.53 7.69
CA THR A 216 -21.47 -24.55 8.63
C THR A 216 -21.61 -24.00 10.05
N GLY A 217 -21.45 -22.68 10.20
CA GLY A 217 -21.61 -21.95 11.45
C GLY A 217 -23.06 -21.92 11.92
N THR A 218 -23.25 -21.36 13.11
CA THR A 218 -24.60 -21.19 13.69
C THR A 218 -24.74 -19.84 14.36
N VAL A 219 -25.97 -19.30 14.33
CA VAL A 219 -26.35 -18.09 15.04
C VAL A 219 -27.40 -18.45 16.07
N PHE A 220 -27.19 -18.09 17.33
CA PHE A 220 -28.14 -18.37 18.40
C PHE A 220 -28.23 -17.21 19.40
N PHE A 221 -29.41 -17.08 20.00
CA PHE A 221 -29.66 -16.12 21.07
C PHE A 221 -29.02 -16.59 22.38
N GLN A 222 -28.46 -15.66 23.16
CA GLN A 222 -27.85 -15.91 24.46
C GLN A 222 -28.67 -15.34 25.64
N SER A 223 -29.80 -14.70 25.36
CA SER A 223 -30.64 -13.96 26.30
C SER A 223 -31.98 -14.65 26.55
N SER A 224 -32.69 -14.26 27.61
CA SER A 224 -34.13 -14.51 27.71
C SER A 224 -34.94 -13.62 26.76
N PHE A 225 -36.17 -14.03 26.46
CA PHE A 225 -37.07 -13.40 25.49
C PHE A 225 -38.19 -12.63 26.19
N LYS A 226 -37.83 -11.70 27.09
CA LYS A 226 -38.79 -10.93 27.90
C LYS A 226 -38.64 -9.43 27.68
N VAL A 227 -39.73 -8.69 27.85
CA VAL A 227 -39.69 -7.22 27.86
C VAL A 227 -38.72 -6.73 28.94
N GLY A 228 -37.83 -5.80 28.58
CA GLY A 228 -36.76 -5.28 29.43
C GLY A 228 -35.41 -6.01 29.29
N ASP A 229 -35.37 -7.20 28.69
CA ASP A 229 -34.11 -7.87 28.33
C ASP A 229 -33.54 -7.26 27.03
N THR A 230 -32.21 -7.18 26.94
CA THR A 230 -31.53 -6.96 25.66
C THR A 230 -31.28 -8.31 25.01
N LEU A 231 -31.86 -8.54 23.83
CA LEU A 231 -31.56 -9.71 23.03
C LEU A 231 -30.10 -9.67 22.59
N ALA A 232 -29.34 -10.67 22.99
CA ALA A 232 -27.96 -10.87 22.56
C ALA A 232 -27.90 -12.07 21.62
N VAL A 233 -27.14 -11.95 20.54
CA VAL A 233 -26.85 -13.04 19.60
C VAL A 233 -25.36 -13.33 19.57
N TYR A 234 -25.03 -14.60 19.39
CA TYR A 234 -23.67 -15.05 19.13
C TYR A 234 -23.64 -15.80 17.81
N ALA A 235 -22.68 -15.44 16.96
CA ALA A 235 -22.38 -16.12 15.71
C ALA A 235 -21.14 -17.00 15.93
N GLN A 236 -21.31 -18.32 15.92
CA GLN A 236 -20.19 -19.23 15.84
C GLN A 236 -19.81 -19.39 14.36
N LEU A 237 -18.83 -18.60 13.92
CA LEU A 237 -18.30 -18.69 12.56
C LEU A 237 -17.59 -20.03 12.39
N GLN A 238 -18.06 -20.85 11.45
CA GLN A 238 -17.39 -22.09 11.06
C GLN A 238 -17.56 -22.30 9.55
N ASP A 239 -16.45 -22.17 8.84
CA ASP A 239 -16.42 -22.14 7.39
C ASP A 239 -15.30 -23.05 6.87
N PRO A 240 -15.57 -23.98 5.93
CA PRO A 240 -14.54 -24.81 5.31
C PRO A 240 -13.51 -24.01 4.51
N ASP A 241 -13.88 -22.82 4.00
CA ASP A 241 -12.98 -21.94 3.26
C ASP A 241 -12.20 -20.96 4.17
N GLY A 242 -12.60 -20.91 5.45
CA GLY A 242 -11.91 -20.26 6.54
C GLY A 242 -12.41 -18.84 6.79
N VAL A 243 -12.38 -18.40 8.06
CA VAL A 243 -12.81 -17.05 8.46
C VAL A 243 -11.71 -16.40 9.27
N SER A 244 -11.48 -15.10 9.08
CA SER A 244 -10.44 -14.38 9.79
C SER A 244 -10.84 -14.19 11.25
N PRO A 245 -9.90 -14.31 12.22
CA PRO A 245 -10.12 -13.85 13.59
C PRO A 245 -10.51 -12.36 13.69
N SER A 246 -10.25 -11.57 12.65
CA SER A 246 -10.65 -10.15 12.53
C SER A 246 -11.94 -9.91 11.73
N THR A 247 -12.60 -10.96 11.21
CA THR A 247 -13.83 -10.80 10.42
C THR A 247 -14.93 -10.15 11.26
N GLN A 248 -15.40 -8.98 10.83
CA GLN A 248 -16.53 -8.31 11.43
C GLN A 248 -17.84 -8.97 10.97
N VAL A 249 -18.69 -9.36 11.91
CA VAL A 249 -20.03 -9.91 11.65
C VAL A 249 -21.05 -8.79 11.80
N GLN A 250 -21.82 -8.55 10.75
CA GLN A 250 -22.95 -7.63 10.77
C GLN A 250 -24.23 -8.40 11.13
N PHE A 251 -25.11 -7.80 11.93
CA PHE A 251 -26.37 -8.42 12.34
C PHE A 251 -27.58 -7.61 11.86
N VAL A 252 -28.47 -8.25 11.11
CA VAL A 252 -29.75 -7.69 10.69
C VAL A 252 -30.87 -8.33 11.49
N TRP A 253 -31.57 -7.52 12.27
CA TRP A 253 -32.64 -7.96 13.16
C TRP A 253 -34.00 -7.90 12.45
N TYR A 254 -34.77 -8.98 12.57
CA TYR A 254 -36.12 -9.06 12.04
C TYR A 254 -37.11 -9.36 13.15
N ALA A 255 -38.24 -8.66 13.15
CA ALA A 255 -39.36 -8.92 14.03
C ALA A 255 -40.63 -9.25 13.23
N SER A 256 -41.44 -10.19 13.73
CA SER A 256 -42.63 -10.66 13.02
C SER A 256 -43.71 -9.58 12.96
N THR A 257 -44.47 -9.58 11.86
CA THR A 257 -45.68 -8.76 11.67
C THR A 257 -46.82 -9.65 11.13
N PRO A 258 -48.09 -9.21 11.14
CA PRO A 258 -49.18 -9.95 10.50
C PRO A 258 -48.98 -10.20 8.99
N GLU A 259 -48.09 -9.44 8.35
CA GLU A 259 -47.80 -9.47 6.91
C GLU A 259 -46.49 -10.21 6.59
N GLY A 260 -45.71 -10.60 7.60
CA GLY A 260 -44.47 -11.36 7.46
C GLY A 260 -43.42 -10.99 8.50
N TRP A 261 -42.31 -10.41 8.02
CA TRP A 261 -41.16 -10.00 8.82
C TRP A 261 -40.72 -8.59 8.38
N GLU A 262 -40.48 -7.70 9.34
CA GLU A 262 -39.87 -6.39 9.08
C GLU A 262 -38.49 -6.30 9.72
N VAL A 263 -37.61 -5.49 9.12
CA VAL A 263 -36.31 -5.15 9.72
C VAL A 263 -36.55 -4.17 10.86
N VAL A 264 -35.96 -4.46 12.02
CA VAL A 264 -35.98 -3.57 13.20
C VAL A 264 -34.57 -3.14 13.55
N VAL A 265 -34.42 -1.93 14.07
CA VAL A 265 -33.12 -1.33 14.40
C VAL A 265 -32.99 -1.24 15.92
N PRO A 266 -31.86 -1.66 16.51
CA PRO A 266 -31.54 -1.40 17.92
C PRO A 266 -31.67 0.08 18.31
N ALA A 267 -32.02 0.35 19.57
CA ALA A 267 -32.25 1.70 20.07
C ALA A 267 -30.98 2.60 20.09
N ASP A 268 -29.78 2.00 19.98
CA ASP A 268 -28.50 2.70 19.85
C ASP A 268 -28.09 2.96 18.39
N GLY A 269 -28.88 2.49 17.42
CA GLY A 269 -28.61 2.61 15.98
C GLY A 269 -27.48 1.69 15.47
N SER A 270 -26.98 0.75 16.29
CA SER A 270 -25.86 -0.10 15.93
C SER A 270 -26.26 -1.30 15.04
N THR A 271 -25.34 -1.71 14.16
CA THR A 271 -25.42 -2.93 13.34
C THR A 271 -24.45 -4.03 13.80
N GLY A 272 -23.76 -3.78 14.93
CA GLY A 272 -22.82 -4.70 15.58
C GLY A 272 -23.47 -5.50 16.73
N PRO A 273 -22.67 -6.05 17.67
CA PRO A 273 -23.16 -6.89 18.76
C PRO A 273 -23.89 -6.14 19.90
N GLY A 274 -24.41 -4.92 19.65
CA GLY A 274 -25.11 -4.09 20.65
C GLY A 274 -26.44 -4.67 21.15
N GLY A 275 -26.97 -5.67 20.44
CA GLY A 275 -28.21 -6.38 20.81
C GLY A 275 -29.49 -5.58 20.55
N TYR A 276 -30.64 -6.16 20.87
CA TYR A 276 -31.94 -5.50 20.68
C TYR A 276 -32.72 -5.43 21.99
N LEU A 277 -32.93 -4.23 22.53
CA LEU A 277 -33.71 -4.03 23.76
C LEU A 277 -35.20 -4.29 23.52
N LEU A 278 -35.75 -5.32 24.18
CA LEU A 278 -37.18 -5.65 24.06
C LEU A 278 -38.05 -4.66 24.82
N THR A 279 -39.04 -4.11 24.14
CA THR A 279 -39.99 -3.12 24.68
C THR A 279 -41.40 -3.71 24.81
N GLU A 280 -42.32 -2.98 25.47
CA GLU A 280 -43.74 -3.38 25.50
C GLU A 280 -44.38 -3.44 24.10
N ALA A 281 -43.82 -2.74 23.10
CA ALA A 281 -44.28 -2.81 21.71
C ALA A 281 -43.93 -4.13 21.01
N ASP A 282 -43.01 -4.91 21.59
CA ASP A 282 -42.54 -6.18 21.03
C ASP A 282 -43.31 -7.41 21.55
N ILE A 283 -44.22 -7.21 22.52
CA ILE A 283 -45.08 -8.27 23.07
C ILE A 283 -45.91 -8.91 21.94
N GLY A 284 -45.92 -10.24 21.90
CA GLY A 284 -46.65 -11.00 20.89
C GLY A 284 -45.91 -11.15 19.56
N ARG A 285 -44.70 -10.58 19.41
CA ARG A 285 -43.84 -10.76 18.24
C ARG A 285 -42.86 -11.91 18.45
N GLN A 286 -42.28 -12.40 17.36
CA GLN A 286 -41.10 -13.26 17.34
C GLN A 286 -39.96 -12.54 16.63
N PHE A 287 -38.73 -12.97 16.89
CA PHE A 287 -37.50 -12.39 16.36
C PHE A 287 -36.68 -13.45 15.63
N LYS A 288 -35.95 -13.03 14.59
CA LYS A 288 -34.85 -13.79 13.99
C LYS A 288 -33.75 -12.83 13.56
N VAL A 289 -32.53 -13.32 13.47
CA VAL A 289 -31.37 -12.51 13.07
C VAL A 289 -30.69 -13.15 11.88
N GLU A 290 -30.35 -12.33 10.89
CA GLU A 290 -29.40 -12.68 9.85
C GLU A 290 -28.02 -12.18 10.27
N ALA A 291 -27.03 -13.07 10.33
CA ALA A 291 -25.63 -12.71 10.49
C ALA A 291 -24.97 -12.75 9.11
N ILE A 292 -24.29 -11.66 8.75
CA ILE A 292 -23.62 -11.48 7.47
C ILE A 292 -22.13 -11.27 7.75
N TYR A 293 -21.27 -12.03 7.09
CA TYR A 293 -19.82 -11.90 7.23
C TYR A 293 -19.12 -12.15 5.89
N VAL A 294 -17.84 -11.79 5.83
CA VAL A 294 -16.95 -12.07 4.70
C VAL A 294 -15.91 -13.09 5.14
N ASP A 295 -15.78 -14.18 4.37
CA ASP A 295 -14.82 -15.25 4.62
C ASP A 295 -13.39 -14.86 4.18
N ASN A 296 -12.42 -15.77 4.31
CA ASN A 296 -11.03 -15.55 3.87
C ASN A 296 -10.85 -15.61 2.34
N ARG A 297 -11.93 -15.65 1.55
CA ARG A 297 -11.94 -15.65 0.08
C ARG A 297 -12.88 -14.59 -0.51
N ASP A 298 -13.25 -13.60 0.30
CA ASP A 298 -14.13 -12.49 -0.05
C ASP A 298 -15.58 -12.89 -0.44
N PHE A 299 -16.03 -14.10 -0.07
CA PHE A 299 -17.44 -14.49 -0.19
C PHE A 299 -18.27 -13.94 0.96
N THR A 300 -19.38 -13.27 0.62
CA THR A 300 -20.38 -12.80 1.60
C THR A 300 -21.31 -13.94 2.00
N GLU A 301 -21.03 -14.54 3.15
CA GLU A 301 -21.81 -15.64 3.71
C GLU A 301 -22.93 -15.13 4.63
N ARG A 302 -24.01 -15.92 4.72
CA ARG A 302 -25.24 -15.59 5.45
C ARG A 302 -25.68 -16.74 6.32
N MET A 303 -25.82 -16.47 7.62
CA MET A 303 -26.40 -17.39 8.59
C MET A 303 -27.70 -16.84 9.14
N TRP A 304 -28.66 -17.72 9.41
CA TRP A 304 -29.90 -17.37 10.10
C TRP A 304 -29.93 -17.96 11.49
N SER A 305 -30.42 -17.18 12.46
CA SER A 305 -30.85 -17.74 13.73
C SER A 305 -32.11 -18.59 13.54
N GLU A 306 -32.33 -19.53 14.46
CA GLU A 306 -33.68 -20.03 14.71
C GLU A 306 -34.63 -18.88 15.08
N VAL A 307 -35.93 -19.09 14.86
CA VAL A 307 -36.95 -18.11 15.23
C VAL A 307 -37.18 -18.16 16.75
N SER A 308 -37.17 -17.00 17.41
CA SER A 308 -37.40 -16.90 18.85
C SER A 308 -38.79 -17.41 19.25
N PRO A 309 -38.97 -17.81 20.53
CA PRO A 309 -40.28 -17.81 21.15
C PRO A 309 -40.99 -16.46 20.98
N VAL A 310 -42.33 -16.48 21.08
CA VAL A 310 -43.13 -15.24 21.15
C VAL A 310 -42.74 -14.47 22.41
N ILE A 311 -42.45 -13.17 22.28
CA ILE A 311 -42.11 -12.31 23.41
C ILE A 311 -43.32 -12.16 24.34
N THR A 312 -43.12 -12.42 25.62
CA THR A 312 -44.13 -12.33 26.67
C THR A 312 -43.67 -11.42 27.82
N THR A 313 -44.59 -11.12 28.74
CA THR A 313 -44.31 -10.41 30.00
C THR A 313 -43.78 -11.33 31.11
N ASP A 314 -43.87 -12.65 30.94
CA ASP A 314 -43.70 -13.64 32.00
C ASP A 314 -42.57 -14.64 31.71
N ALA A 315 -41.91 -15.11 32.76
CA ALA A 315 -40.95 -16.22 32.66
C ALA A 315 -41.67 -17.56 32.39
N PRO A 316 -41.08 -18.48 31.61
CA PRO A 316 -41.60 -19.83 31.51
C PRO A 316 -41.50 -20.54 32.88
N GLU A 317 -42.53 -21.30 33.26
CA GLU A 317 -42.48 -22.17 34.44
C GLU A 317 -41.35 -23.20 34.24
N GLU A 318 -40.49 -23.31 35.24
CA GLU A 318 -39.42 -24.29 35.30
C GLU A 318 -40.03 -25.70 35.43
N PRO A 319 -39.62 -26.68 34.60
CA PRO A 319 -40.13 -28.05 34.75
C PRO A 319 -39.69 -28.62 36.11
N PRO A 320 -40.56 -29.31 36.85
CA PRO A 320 -40.26 -29.75 38.20
C PRO A 320 -39.03 -30.67 38.22
N ALA A 321 -38.01 -30.28 38.98
CA ALA A 321 -36.80 -31.08 39.18
C ALA A 321 -37.14 -32.45 39.79
N PRO A 322 -36.44 -33.53 39.41
CA PRO A 322 -36.64 -34.84 40.02
C PRO A 322 -36.25 -34.80 41.51
N GLU A 323 -37.09 -35.38 42.37
CA GLU A 323 -36.88 -35.37 43.84
C GLU A 323 -35.51 -35.97 44.23
N PRO A 324 -34.70 -35.25 45.03
CA PRO A 324 -33.52 -35.83 45.63
C PRO A 324 -33.90 -36.84 46.73
N PRO A 325 -33.17 -37.95 46.90
CA PRO A 325 -33.46 -38.94 47.93
C PRO A 325 -33.26 -38.36 49.34
N ALA A 326 -34.17 -38.70 50.25
CA ALA A 326 -34.19 -38.14 51.60
C ALA A 326 -32.88 -38.40 52.39
N PRO A 327 -32.29 -37.39 53.03
CA PRO A 327 -31.14 -37.57 53.91
C PRO A 327 -31.55 -38.17 55.27
N PRO A 328 -30.67 -38.92 55.95
CA PRO A 328 -30.95 -39.44 57.29
C PRO A 328 -30.84 -38.34 58.37
N GLU A 329 -31.73 -38.40 59.36
CA GLU A 329 -31.72 -37.50 60.52
C GLU A 329 -30.49 -37.69 61.41
N THR A 330 -30.01 -36.60 62.05
CA THR A 330 -29.43 -36.45 63.43
C THR A 330 -28.64 -35.11 63.54
N PRO A 331 -28.33 -34.56 64.74
CA PRO A 331 -29.25 -33.64 65.44
C PRO A 331 -28.61 -32.29 65.85
N ASP A 332 -29.39 -31.44 66.54
CA ASP A 332 -29.06 -30.09 67.04
C ASP A 332 -27.61 -29.87 67.54
N VAL A 333 -27.01 -28.76 67.09
CA VAL A 333 -25.85 -28.09 67.70
C VAL A 333 -26.08 -26.55 67.60
N PRO A 334 -25.93 -25.77 68.69
CA PRO A 334 -26.34 -24.36 68.72
C PRO A 334 -25.30 -23.37 68.14
N GLU A 335 -25.77 -22.20 67.74
CA GLU A 335 -25.00 -21.12 67.10
C GLU A 335 -23.89 -20.50 68.01
N PRO A 336 -22.73 -20.11 67.45
CA PRO A 336 -21.75 -19.26 68.11
C PRO A 336 -22.06 -17.75 67.92
N PRO A 337 -21.57 -16.86 68.81
CA PRO A 337 -22.02 -15.47 68.88
C PRO A 337 -21.31 -14.49 67.92
N VAL A 338 -22.01 -13.39 67.60
CA VAL A 338 -21.55 -12.28 66.74
C VAL A 338 -20.44 -11.45 67.42
N THR A 339 -19.37 -11.16 66.69
CA THR A 339 -18.32 -10.19 67.07
C THR A 339 -18.45 -8.88 66.28
N PRO A 340 -18.22 -7.70 66.90
CA PRO A 340 -18.38 -6.40 66.24
C PRO A 340 -17.15 -5.95 65.44
N GLU A 341 -17.38 -5.07 64.47
CA GLU A 341 -16.36 -4.44 63.62
C GLU A 341 -15.49 -3.39 64.35
N PRO A 342 -14.26 -3.11 63.86
CA PRO A 342 -13.36 -2.10 64.43
C PRO A 342 -13.75 -0.64 64.10
N PRO A 343 -13.32 0.35 64.90
CA PRO A 343 -13.78 1.74 64.76
C PRO A 343 -13.04 2.53 63.67
N VAL A 344 -13.78 3.44 63.02
CA VAL A 344 -13.28 4.40 62.02
C VAL A 344 -12.57 5.58 62.71
N THR A 345 -11.38 5.96 62.23
CA THR A 345 -10.66 7.18 62.65
C THR A 345 -11.07 8.41 61.85
N PRO A 346 -11.11 9.63 62.44
CA PRO A 346 -11.59 10.83 61.77
C PRO A 346 -10.54 11.54 60.90
N GLU A 347 -10.99 12.17 59.82
CA GLU A 347 -10.18 13.03 58.95
C GLU A 347 -9.93 14.44 59.55
N PRO A 348 -8.81 15.11 59.21
CA PRO A 348 -8.56 16.53 59.51
C PRO A 348 -9.20 17.47 58.45
N PRO A 349 -9.37 18.77 58.75
CA PRO A 349 -10.34 19.62 58.04
C PRO A 349 -9.85 20.38 56.79
N LEU A 350 -10.79 20.54 55.85
CA LEU A 350 -10.86 21.45 54.70
C LEU A 350 -10.99 22.93 55.13
N THR A 351 -10.63 24.01 54.40
CA THR A 351 -9.72 24.29 53.25
C THR A 351 -9.12 25.72 53.48
N PRO A 352 -8.43 26.43 52.54
CA PRO A 352 -9.09 27.10 51.39
C PRO A 352 -8.36 27.02 50.03
N ASP A 353 -9.16 27.03 48.96
CA ASP A 353 -8.86 27.47 47.58
C ASP A 353 -7.60 26.91 46.87
N VAL A 354 -7.75 25.68 46.38
CA VAL A 354 -7.21 25.28 45.06
C VAL A 354 -8.43 25.14 44.13
N PRO A 355 -8.39 25.61 42.85
CA PRO A 355 -9.52 25.48 41.94
C PRO A 355 -9.97 24.03 41.80
N ALA A 356 -11.28 23.81 41.76
CA ALA A 356 -11.86 22.50 41.51
C ALA A 356 -11.56 22.03 40.08
N GLU A 357 -11.52 20.70 39.93
CA GLU A 357 -11.14 19.87 38.77
C GLU A 357 -9.65 19.47 38.75
N PRO A 358 -9.31 18.19 39.07
CA PRO A 358 -8.05 17.62 38.63
C PRO A 358 -8.12 17.49 37.11
N HIS A 359 -7.48 18.40 36.39
CA HIS A 359 -7.50 18.39 34.93
C HIS A 359 -7.08 17.02 34.40
N LEU A 360 -7.97 16.36 33.65
CA LEU A 360 -7.87 14.97 33.20
C LEU A 360 -6.76 14.72 32.15
N TRP A 361 -5.79 15.63 31.99
CA TRP A 361 -4.76 15.56 30.95
C TRP A 361 -3.72 14.46 31.21
N SER A 362 -3.41 14.14 32.47
CA SER A 362 -2.47 13.08 32.84
C SER A 362 -2.96 11.65 32.54
N ALA A 363 -4.22 11.49 32.12
CA ALA A 363 -4.83 10.19 31.84
C ALA A 363 -4.84 9.81 30.35
N ARG A 364 -4.42 10.70 29.43
CA ARG A 364 -4.69 10.52 27.99
C ARG A 364 -3.65 9.74 27.18
N LEU A 365 -2.38 9.70 27.58
CA LEU A 365 -1.32 8.94 26.89
C LEU A 365 -0.29 8.41 27.91
N PRO A 366 -0.47 7.21 28.51
CA PRO A 366 0.48 6.65 29.48
C PRO A 366 1.85 6.30 28.87
N VAL A 367 1.97 6.35 27.55
CA VAL A 367 3.19 6.12 26.75
C VAL A 367 3.85 7.41 26.24
N PHE A 368 3.37 8.60 26.62
CA PHE A 368 4.05 9.86 26.28
C PHE A 368 5.02 10.26 27.40
N ASP A 369 6.32 10.22 27.14
CA ASP A 369 7.34 10.63 28.10
C ASP A 369 7.71 12.10 27.89
N ILE A 370 7.14 12.97 28.73
CA ILE A 370 7.39 14.41 28.77
C ILE A 370 8.88 14.74 28.93
N THR A 371 9.64 13.92 29.66
CA THR A 371 11.08 14.15 29.91
C THR A 371 11.87 13.79 28.67
N HIS A 372 11.66 12.59 28.12
CA HIS A 372 12.26 12.18 26.85
C HIS A 372 11.96 13.19 25.73
N TYR A 373 10.68 13.53 25.54
CA TYR A 373 10.25 14.41 24.46
C TYR A 373 10.89 15.80 24.57
N ARG A 374 10.95 16.39 25.77
CA ARG A 374 11.61 17.70 25.96
C ARG A 374 13.12 17.61 25.72
N ASP A 375 13.77 16.56 26.21
CA ASP A 375 15.23 16.46 26.18
C ASP A 375 15.76 16.06 24.79
N SER A 376 14.97 15.29 24.02
CA SER A 376 15.20 14.99 22.59
C SER A 376 14.90 16.17 21.66
N ASN A 377 14.09 17.15 22.08
CA ASN A 377 13.65 18.28 21.25
C ASN A 377 14.00 19.65 21.90
N PRO A 378 15.28 20.11 21.79
CA PRO A 378 15.74 21.35 22.42
C PRO A 378 15.04 22.62 21.95
N ASP A 379 14.47 22.60 20.75
CA ASP A 379 13.64 23.65 20.18
C ASP A 379 12.29 23.79 20.91
N VAL A 380 11.64 22.66 21.23
CA VAL A 380 10.44 22.62 22.07
C VAL A 380 10.77 23.14 23.48
N ALA A 381 11.89 22.68 24.06
CA ALA A 381 12.35 23.15 25.37
C ALA A 381 12.64 24.66 25.38
N ALA A 382 13.18 25.22 24.29
CA ALA A 382 13.44 26.65 24.13
C ALA A 382 12.15 27.48 23.90
N SER A 383 11.11 26.89 23.31
CA SER A 383 9.82 27.56 23.08
C SER A 383 9.05 27.87 24.38
N GLY A 384 9.27 27.07 25.44
CA GLY A 384 8.52 27.14 26.69
C GLY A 384 7.09 26.60 26.60
N MET A 385 6.70 25.98 25.48
CA MET A 385 5.44 25.24 25.34
C MET A 385 5.47 23.95 26.20
N ASP A 386 4.31 23.49 26.64
CA ASP A 386 4.21 22.17 27.26
C ASP A 386 4.54 21.07 26.22
N PRO A 387 5.40 20.07 26.55
CA PRO A 387 5.79 19.01 25.63
C PRO A 387 4.63 18.19 25.05
N LEU A 388 3.57 17.93 25.83
CA LEU A 388 2.41 17.17 25.37
C LEU A 388 1.52 18.03 24.46
N ASP A 389 1.29 19.30 24.82
CA ASP A 389 0.58 20.24 23.96
C ASP A 389 1.32 20.45 22.62
N HIS A 390 2.65 20.52 22.63
CA HIS A 390 3.47 20.58 21.42
C HIS A 390 3.32 19.31 20.58
N PHE A 391 3.43 18.13 21.20
CA PHE A 391 3.33 16.86 20.49
C PHE A 391 1.98 16.72 19.79
N LEU A 392 0.87 17.00 20.49
CA LEU A 392 -0.49 16.86 19.97
C LEU A 392 -0.83 17.85 18.84
N GLN A 393 -0.23 19.05 18.83
CA GLN A 393 -0.47 20.07 17.81
C GLN A 393 0.46 19.93 16.58
N PHE A 394 1.75 19.66 16.83
CA PHE A 394 2.82 19.74 15.82
C PHE A 394 3.66 18.47 15.79
N GLY A 395 4.11 17.99 16.95
CA GLY A 395 5.15 16.96 17.05
C GLY A 395 4.87 15.65 16.32
N TRP A 396 3.64 15.14 16.38
CA TRP A 396 3.30 13.90 15.66
C TRP A 396 3.31 14.08 14.13
N LYS A 397 3.04 15.29 13.63
CA LYS A 397 3.12 15.63 12.20
C LYS A 397 4.55 15.87 11.73
N GLU A 398 5.38 16.38 12.63
CA GLU A 398 6.82 16.53 12.43
C GLU A 398 7.61 15.21 12.55
N GLY A 399 6.95 14.09 12.87
CA GLY A 399 7.60 12.80 13.05
C GLY A 399 8.45 12.69 14.34
N ARG A 400 8.15 13.48 15.38
CA ARG A 400 8.91 13.50 16.65
C ARG A 400 8.50 12.33 17.55
N ASP A 401 9.50 11.64 18.11
CA ASP A 401 9.27 10.46 18.94
C ASP A 401 8.71 10.77 20.33
N PRO A 402 7.59 10.14 20.75
CA PRO A 402 6.91 10.43 22.01
C PRO A 402 7.52 9.75 23.25
N ASN A 403 8.34 8.71 23.05
CA ASN A 403 9.08 8.00 24.10
C ASN A 403 10.24 7.19 23.48
N SER A 404 11.13 6.64 24.31
CA SER A 404 12.36 5.96 23.86
C SER A 404 12.17 4.61 23.14
N HIS A 405 10.94 4.11 22.98
CA HIS A 405 10.60 2.84 22.34
C HIS A 405 9.50 2.96 21.27
N PHE A 406 9.09 4.18 20.93
CA PHE A 406 8.19 4.47 19.81
C PHE A 406 8.93 5.38 18.82
N ASP A 407 9.24 4.83 17.65
CA ASP A 407 9.92 5.51 16.56
C ASP A 407 8.87 5.83 15.49
N THR A 408 8.59 7.12 15.30
CA THR A 408 7.47 7.59 14.48
C THR A 408 7.73 7.36 13.00
N SER A 409 8.99 7.52 12.57
CA SER A 409 9.42 7.29 11.19
C SER A 409 9.36 5.80 10.84
N PHE A 410 9.92 4.95 11.72
CA PHE A 410 9.84 3.50 11.63
C PHE A 410 8.38 3.04 11.56
N TYR A 411 7.54 3.49 12.48
CA TYR A 411 6.15 3.06 12.55
C TYR A 411 5.41 3.41 11.25
N LEU A 412 5.56 4.63 10.73
CA LEU A 412 4.91 5.06 9.50
C LEU A 412 5.54 4.45 8.22
N ASN A 413 6.80 4.00 8.25
CA ASN A 413 7.40 3.29 7.12
C ASN A 413 7.00 1.80 7.10
N GLN A 414 6.93 1.15 8.26
CA GLN A 414 6.45 -0.23 8.39
C GLN A 414 4.93 -0.37 8.22
N ASN A 415 4.17 0.74 8.34
CA ASN A 415 2.71 0.76 8.24
C ASN A 415 2.23 1.80 7.18
N PRO A 416 2.35 1.49 5.87
CA PRO A 416 1.98 2.41 4.79
C PRO A 416 0.51 2.82 4.80
N ASP A 417 -0.37 1.99 5.35
CA ASP A 417 -1.79 2.27 5.58
C ASP A 417 -1.99 3.42 6.57
N VAL A 418 -1.28 3.40 7.70
CA VAL A 418 -1.32 4.48 8.71
C VAL A 418 -0.71 5.77 8.14
N ARG A 419 0.38 5.65 7.39
CA ARG A 419 0.99 6.78 6.67
C ARG A 419 0.03 7.41 5.66
N SER A 420 -0.67 6.60 4.88
CA SER A 420 -1.66 7.05 3.89
C SER A 420 -2.88 7.69 4.55
N ALA A 421 -3.27 7.21 5.73
CA ALA A 421 -4.37 7.80 6.51
C ALA A 421 -4.04 9.15 7.14
N GLY A 422 -2.76 9.55 7.20
CA GLY A 422 -2.33 10.85 7.75
C GLY A 422 -2.63 11.06 9.24
N VAL A 423 -2.86 9.98 9.99
CA VAL A 423 -3.25 10.00 11.41
C VAL A 423 -2.05 10.03 12.36
N ASN A 424 -2.29 10.38 13.63
CA ASN A 424 -1.27 10.32 14.67
C ASN A 424 -0.84 8.86 14.92
N ALA A 425 0.42 8.56 14.60
CA ALA A 425 1.01 7.22 14.70
C ALA A 425 0.89 6.60 16.11
N LEU A 426 1.12 7.39 17.16
CA LEU A 426 1.04 6.92 18.55
C LEU A 426 -0.40 6.60 18.95
N GLU A 427 -1.35 7.45 18.52
CA GLU A 427 -2.76 7.24 18.78
C GLU A 427 -3.28 5.99 18.06
N HIS A 428 -2.93 5.81 16.78
CA HIS A 428 -3.24 4.59 16.03
C HIS A 428 -2.65 3.34 16.69
N TYR A 429 -1.41 3.41 17.17
CA TYR A 429 -0.78 2.30 17.87
C TYR A 429 -1.56 1.90 19.13
N LEU A 430 -1.93 2.87 19.97
CA LEU A 430 -2.67 2.59 21.20
C LEU A 430 -4.10 2.10 20.95
N GLN A 431 -4.76 2.58 19.89
CA GLN A 431 -6.15 2.21 19.57
C GLN A 431 -6.25 0.84 18.89
N SER A 432 -5.30 0.50 18.00
CA SER A 432 -5.39 -0.68 17.14
C SER A 432 -4.04 -1.39 16.95
N GLY A 433 -2.97 -0.64 16.69
CA GLY A 433 -1.68 -1.21 16.29
C GLY A 433 -1.03 -2.14 17.31
N ALA A 434 -1.20 -1.89 18.61
CA ALA A 434 -0.73 -2.76 19.68
C ALA A 434 -1.47 -4.11 19.70
N ALA A 435 -2.80 -4.10 19.47
CA ALA A 435 -3.63 -5.30 19.42
C ALA A 435 -3.38 -6.14 18.15
N GLU A 436 -3.12 -5.48 17.02
CA GLU A 436 -2.62 -6.09 15.79
C GLU A 436 -1.15 -6.58 15.93
N GLY A 437 -0.47 -6.13 16.99
CA GLY A 437 0.93 -6.42 17.29
C GLY A 437 1.87 -5.90 16.20
N ARG A 438 1.61 -4.70 15.69
CA ARG A 438 2.56 -3.88 14.94
C ARG A 438 3.71 -3.48 15.86
N ALA A 439 4.93 -3.38 15.36
CA ALA A 439 6.08 -2.94 16.15
C ALA A 439 6.12 -1.40 16.25
N PRO A 440 6.22 -0.81 17.45
CA PRO A 440 6.35 0.64 17.62
C PRO A 440 7.75 1.19 17.30
N SER A 441 8.78 0.33 17.33
CA SER A 441 10.15 0.67 16.91
C SER A 441 10.93 -0.60 16.58
N LEU A 442 12.11 -0.47 15.94
CA LEU A 442 13.06 -1.58 15.78
C LEU A 442 13.46 -2.20 17.14
N ALA A 443 13.42 -1.41 18.22
CA ALA A 443 13.92 -1.76 19.54
C ALA A 443 12.85 -2.35 20.49
N PHE A 444 11.63 -2.60 20.02
CA PHE A 444 10.56 -3.17 20.85
C PHE A 444 9.59 -4.07 20.07
N ASP A 445 9.61 -5.38 20.35
CA ASP A 445 8.63 -6.36 19.84
C ASP A 445 7.54 -6.62 20.88
N GLY A 446 6.36 -6.00 20.71
CA GLY A 446 5.22 -6.21 21.59
C GLY A 446 4.68 -7.66 21.59
N LYS A 447 4.80 -8.41 20.49
CA LYS A 447 4.38 -9.81 20.39
C LYS A 447 5.34 -10.70 21.17
N ALA A 448 6.65 -10.56 20.98
CA ALA A 448 7.66 -11.29 21.75
C ALA A 448 7.60 -10.94 23.24
N TYR A 449 7.40 -9.65 23.57
CA TYR A 449 7.22 -9.18 24.93
C TYR A 449 6.04 -9.88 25.62
N LEU A 450 4.84 -9.89 25.02
CA LEU A 450 3.68 -10.55 25.62
C LEU A 450 3.83 -12.08 25.70
N ALA A 451 4.50 -12.70 24.71
CA ALA A 451 4.79 -14.14 24.73
C ALA A 451 5.74 -14.56 25.87
N ALA A 452 6.73 -13.73 26.19
CA ALA A 452 7.60 -13.92 27.35
C ALA A 452 6.91 -13.59 28.68
N ASN A 453 5.99 -12.63 28.67
CA ASN A 453 5.37 -12.02 29.85
C ASN A 453 3.87 -12.35 29.95
N GLY A 454 3.57 -13.64 30.11
CA GLY A 454 2.18 -14.15 30.18
C GLY A 454 1.37 -13.69 31.40
N ASP A 455 1.96 -12.97 32.35
CA ASP A 455 1.27 -12.21 33.40
C ASP A 455 0.65 -10.92 32.82
N VAL A 456 1.41 -10.18 32.01
CA VAL A 456 0.97 -8.96 31.32
C VAL A 456 -0.14 -9.28 30.32
N GLN A 457 0.05 -10.35 29.54
CA GLN A 457 -0.95 -10.82 28.58
C GLN A 457 -2.30 -11.14 29.25
N LYS A 458 -2.29 -11.74 30.46
CA LYS A 458 -3.50 -12.03 31.23
C LYS A 458 -4.14 -10.78 31.85
N ALA A 459 -3.34 -9.75 32.14
CA ALA A 459 -3.83 -8.48 32.63
C ALA A 459 -4.51 -7.62 31.53
N GLY A 460 -4.32 -7.97 30.25
CA GLY A 460 -4.88 -7.23 29.11
C GLY A 460 -4.26 -5.84 28.93
N ILE A 461 -3.05 -5.62 29.47
CA ILE A 461 -2.33 -4.35 29.35
C ILE A 461 -1.49 -4.38 28.07
N ASP A 462 -1.50 -3.29 27.31
CA ASP A 462 -0.61 -3.10 26.16
C ASP A 462 0.86 -3.33 26.54
N ALA A 463 1.60 -3.98 25.64
CA ALA A 463 3.00 -4.34 25.80
C ALA A 463 3.89 -3.12 26.06
N LEU A 464 3.77 -2.08 25.24
CA LEU A 464 4.60 -0.88 25.34
C LEU A 464 4.26 -0.09 26.61
N THR A 465 2.97 0.08 26.89
CA THR A 465 2.45 0.71 28.12
C THR A 465 2.97 -0.01 29.37
N HIS A 466 2.91 -1.33 29.42
CA HIS A 466 3.48 -2.08 30.56
C HIS A 466 5.00 -1.92 30.62
N TYR A 467 5.69 -1.95 29.48
CA TYR A 467 7.14 -1.89 29.45
C TYR A 467 7.68 -0.56 30.00
N LEU A 468 7.12 0.56 29.53
CA LEU A 468 7.49 1.91 29.96
C LEU A 468 7.14 2.19 31.42
N LEU A 469 5.99 1.71 31.91
CA LEU A 469 5.55 1.97 33.30
C LEU A 469 6.22 1.05 34.34
N TYR A 470 6.49 -0.21 33.97
CA TYR A 470 6.94 -1.25 34.91
C TYR A 470 8.09 -2.09 34.38
N GLY A 471 8.01 -2.56 33.12
CA GLY A 471 8.93 -3.56 32.57
C GLY A 471 10.40 -3.15 32.61
N GLN A 472 10.72 -1.87 32.35
CA GLN A 472 12.08 -1.34 32.50
C GLN A 472 12.60 -1.43 33.94
N ALA A 473 11.77 -1.06 34.93
CA ALA A 473 12.14 -1.10 36.35
C ALA A 473 12.20 -2.54 36.91
N GLU A 474 11.43 -3.46 36.32
CA GLU A 474 11.44 -4.89 36.61
C GLU A 474 12.58 -5.64 35.92
N GLY A 475 13.30 -4.99 34.99
CA GLY A 475 14.42 -5.59 34.24
C GLY A 475 13.98 -6.59 33.18
N ARG A 476 12.79 -6.42 32.59
CA ARG A 476 12.30 -7.21 31.45
C ARG A 476 13.00 -6.77 30.16
N ASP A 477 13.12 -7.68 29.20
CA ASP A 477 13.69 -7.38 27.88
C ASP A 477 12.69 -6.64 26.98
N ALA A 478 13.19 -5.78 26.09
CA ALA A 478 12.40 -5.05 25.10
C ALA A 478 12.14 -5.84 23.80
N TYR A 479 13.07 -6.74 23.45
CA TYR A 479 13.15 -7.53 22.20
C TYR A 479 13.29 -6.67 20.92
N GLU A 480 14.32 -6.92 20.11
CA GLU A 480 14.44 -6.27 18.79
C GLU A 480 13.55 -6.96 17.75
N VAL A 481 13.01 -6.16 16.83
CA VAL A 481 12.19 -6.58 15.69
C VAL A 481 13.08 -6.71 14.44
N VAL A 482 12.78 -7.66 13.57
CA VAL A 482 13.25 -7.63 12.18
C VAL A 482 12.18 -6.93 11.35
N PRO A 483 12.45 -5.77 10.73
CA PRO A 483 11.46 -5.07 9.92
C PRO A 483 11.12 -5.92 8.68
N HIS A 484 9.91 -5.74 8.16
CA HIS A 484 9.48 -6.42 6.93
C HIS A 484 9.46 -5.44 5.75
N ALA A 485 9.69 -5.98 4.56
CA ALA A 485 9.34 -5.35 3.29
C ALA A 485 7.89 -4.83 3.32
N THR A 486 7.65 -3.64 2.77
CA THR A 486 6.31 -3.01 2.75
C THR A 486 5.78 -2.71 1.35
N GLY A 487 6.66 -2.70 0.34
CA GLY A 487 6.28 -2.58 -1.07
C GLY A 487 6.50 -3.87 -1.88
N GLN A 488 6.25 -3.78 -3.18
CA GLN A 488 6.66 -4.82 -4.13
C GLN A 488 8.19 -5.00 -4.07
N GLN A 489 8.64 -6.22 -3.83
CA GLN A 489 10.07 -6.51 -3.72
C GLN A 489 10.71 -6.80 -5.07
N HIS A 490 11.91 -6.26 -5.26
CA HIS A 490 12.72 -6.52 -6.44
C HIS A 490 13.44 -7.87 -6.33
N VAL A 491 13.47 -8.64 -7.41
CA VAL A 491 14.01 -10.03 -7.45
C VAL A 491 15.46 -10.16 -6.95
N LEU A 492 16.29 -9.13 -7.12
CA LEU A 492 17.68 -9.12 -6.65
C LEU A 492 17.88 -8.42 -5.30
N VAL A 493 16.82 -7.89 -4.65
CA VAL A 493 16.93 -7.28 -3.32
C VAL A 493 16.44 -8.27 -2.25
N ASP A 494 17.37 -8.79 -1.46
CA ASP A 494 17.06 -9.62 -0.31
C ASP A 494 16.82 -8.70 0.90
N ALA A 495 15.54 -8.46 1.23
CA ALA A 495 15.14 -7.60 2.34
C ALA A 495 15.73 -8.02 3.69
N GLY A 496 15.89 -9.33 3.94
CA GLY A 496 16.46 -9.86 5.18
C GLY A 496 17.96 -9.58 5.27
N PHE A 497 18.70 -9.84 4.18
CA PHE A 497 20.10 -9.46 4.05
C PHE A 497 20.28 -7.94 4.19
N TYR A 498 19.41 -7.14 3.56
CA TYR A 498 19.52 -5.70 3.53
C TYR A 498 19.33 -5.09 4.94
N PHE A 499 18.27 -5.46 5.66
CA PHE A 499 18.07 -4.98 7.03
C PHE A 499 19.15 -5.48 8.01
N ALA A 500 19.68 -6.69 7.82
CA ALA A 500 20.78 -7.21 8.63
C ALA A 500 22.10 -6.44 8.38
N SER A 501 22.36 -6.05 7.14
CA SER A 501 23.57 -5.33 6.73
C SER A 501 23.49 -3.82 7.02
N TYR A 502 22.30 -3.23 6.89
CA TYR A 502 22.05 -1.79 6.92
C TYR A 502 21.13 -1.42 8.09
N ARG A 503 21.72 -1.40 9.29
CA ARG A 503 21.02 -1.13 10.56
C ARG A 503 20.45 0.29 10.68
N ASP A 504 20.86 1.21 9.82
CA ASP A 504 20.25 2.53 9.65
C ASP A 504 18.92 2.43 8.88
N VAL A 505 18.90 1.76 7.72
CA VAL A 505 17.68 1.47 6.95
C VAL A 505 16.67 0.68 7.78
N ALA A 506 17.16 -0.30 8.55
CA ALA A 506 16.32 -1.08 9.46
C ALA A 506 15.75 -0.25 10.62
N ARG A 507 16.51 0.73 11.15
CA ARG A 507 16.03 1.62 12.23
C ARG A 507 14.91 2.50 11.74
N GLU A 508 15.06 3.09 10.56
CA GLU A 508 14.04 3.94 9.95
C GLU A 508 12.87 3.13 9.37
N GLY A 509 12.94 1.80 9.32
CA GLY A 509 11.92 0.93 8.74
C GLY A 509 11.71 1.11 7.23
N ILE A 510 12.70 1.67 6.52
CA ILE A 510 12.56 2.00 5.10
C ILE A 510 12.60 0.71 4.27
N ASP A 511 11.65 0.57 3.34
CA ASP A 511 11.59 -0.60 2.44
C ASP A 511 12.94 -0.79 1.68
N PRO A 512 13.55 -1.99 1.74
CA PRO A 512 14.86 -2.25 1.14
C PRO A 512 14.92 -2.03 -0.37
N THR A 513 13.87 -2.40 -1.10
CA THR A 513 13.80 -2.20 -2.55
C THR A 513 13.72 -0.71 -2.85
N ARG A 514 12.85 0.03 -2.15
CA ARG A 514 12.76 1.49 -2.29
C ARG A 514 14.08 2.19 -1.96
N HIS A 515 14.74 1.81 -0.86
CA HIS A 515 16.02 2.41 -0.47
C HIS A 515 17.11 2.12 -1.49
N PHE A 516 17.27 0.85 -1.89
CA PHE A 516 18.32 0.46 -2.82
C PHE A 516 18.24 1.23 -4.13
N MET A 517 17.04 1.29 -4.73
CA MET A 517 16.78 1.93 -6.01
C MET A 517 16.94 3.45 -5.96
N ALA A 518 16.49 4.09 -4.87
CA ALA A 518 16.55 5.55 -4.73
C ALA A 518 17.96 6.08 -4.42
N SER A 519 18.73 5.39 -3.58
CA SER A 519 20.07 5.86 -3.18
C SER A 519 21.07 4.77 -2.79
N GLY A 520 20.62 3.60 -2.33
CA GLY A 520 21.51 2.57 -1.79
C GLY A 520 22.61 2.10 -2.74
N TRP A 521 22.33 2.00 -4.05
CA TRP A 521 23.37 1.66 -5.04
C TRP A 521 24.42 2.78 -5.23
N MET A 522 24.03 4.05 -5.12
CA MET A 522 24.94 5.20 -5.16
C MET A 522 25.78 5.32 -3.88
N GLU A 523 25.29 4.78 -2.78
CA GLU A 523 25.99 4.65 -1.50
C GLU A 523 26.94 3.44 -1.44
N GLY A 524 27.00 2.63 -2.51
CA GLY A 524 27.83 1.43 -2.57
C GLY A 524 27.30 0.27 -1.72
N ARG A 525 26.00 0.25 -1.40
CA ARG A 525 25.35 -0.85 -0.68
C ARG A 525 25.10 -2.03 -1.62
N ASP A 526 25.07 -3.24 -1.07
CA ASP A 526 24.80 -4.49 -1.79
C ASP A 526 23.31 -4.87 -1.64
N PRO A 527 22.61 -5.27 -2.71
CA PRO A 527 21.20 -5.63 -2.63
C PRO A 527 20.96 -7.05 -2.09
N ASN A 528 21.96 -7.94 -2.20
CA ASN A 528 21.91 -9.32 -1.70
C ASN A 528 23.34 -9.87 -1.46
N ALA A 529 23.45 -11.05 -0.85
CA ALA A 529 24.74 -11.66 -0.49
C ALA A 529 25.67 -12.07 -1.66
N PHE A 530 25.23 -11.98 -2.91
CA PHE A 530 25.94 -12.41 -4.12
C PHE A 530 26.11 -11.31 -5.18
N PHE A 531 25.60 -10.10 -4.92
CA PHE A 531 25.82 -8.92 -5.74
C PHE A 531 26.66 -7.91 -4.95
N ASP A 532 27.79 -7.48 -5.52
CA ASP A 532 28.73 -6.54 -4.91
C ASP A 532 28.75 -5.28 -5.78
N THR A 533 28.15 -4.20 -5.29
CA THR A 533 27.86 -2.99 -6.05
C THR A 533 29.14 -2.29 -6.51
N GLU A 534 30.13 -2.15 -5.63
CA GLU A 534 31.41 -1.51 -5.94
C GLU A 534 32.29 -2.40 -6.83
N PHE A 535 32.29 -3.72 -6.63
CA PHE A 535 32.94 -4.67 -7.54
C PHE A 535 32.36 -4.55 -8.94
N TYR A 536 31.03 -4.55 -9.09
CA TYR A 536 30.39 -4.51 -10.39
C TYR A 536 30.70 -3.21 -11.13
N LEU A 537 30.59 -2.04 -10.46
CA LEU A 537 30.95 -0.75 -11.05
C LEU A 537 32.46 -0.59 -11.32
N THR A 538 33.32 -1.30 -10.57
CA THR A 538 34.78 -1.30 -10.80
C THR A 538 35.18 -2.21 -11.97
N LYS A 539 34.53 -3.37 -12.12
CA LYS A 539 34.76 -4.32 -13.23
C LYS A 539 34.15 -3.80 -14.54
N ASN A 540 33.05 -3.04 -14.46
CA ASN A 540 32.26 -2.56 -15.59
C ASN A 540 32.27 -1.03 -15.67
N ALA A 541 33.40 -0.48 -16.15
CA ALA A 541 33.63 0.95 -16.25
C ALA A 541 32.66 1.66 -17.22
N ASP A 542 32.08 0.94 -18.18
CA ASP A 542 31.00 1.39 -19.06
C ASP A 542 29.75 1.75 -18.27
N VAL A 543 29.26 0.83 -17.41
CA VAL A 543 28.10 1.03 -16.53
C VAL A 543 28.34 2.21 -15.59
N ARG A 544 29.52 2.26 -14.97
CA ARG A 544 29.92 3.34 -14.06
C ARG A 544 30.00 4.71 -14.74
N ASN A 545 30.55 4.78 -15.95
CA ASN A 545 30.67 6.06 -16.68
C ASN A 545 29.34 6.54 -17.25
N ALA A 546 28.41 5.62 -17.54
CA ALA A 546 27.04 5.95 -17.92
C ALA A 546 26.16 6.37 -16.73
N GLY A 547 26.60 6.09 -15.49
CA GLY A 547 25.85 6.42 -14.27
C GLY A 547 24.63 5.53 -14.03
N LEU A 548 24.61 4.32 -14.61
CA LEU A 548 23.49 3.39 -14.52
C LEU A 548 23.49 2.62 -13.19
N ASN A 549 22.29 2.27 -12.71
CA ASN A 549 22.12 1.37 -11.57
C ASN A 549 22.77 0.00 -11.89
N PRO A 550 23.80 -0.44 -11.14
CA PRO A 550 24.55 -1.65 -11.48
C PRO A 550 23.71 -2.94 -11.34
N MET A 551 22.77 -2.99 -10.40
CA MET A 551 21.90 -4.15 -10.20
C MET A 551 20.92 -4.33 -11.36
N GLU A 552 20.32 -3.24 -11.84
CA GLU A 552 19.39 -3.26 -12.98
C GLU A 552 20.12 -3.55 -14.29
N HIS A 553 21.26 -2.91 -14.53
CA HIS A 553 22.11 -3.24 -15.68
C HIS A 553 22.49 -4.72 -15.69
N TYR A 554 22.87 -5.27 -14.54
CA TYR A 554 23.18 -6.70 -14.43
C TYR A 554 21.95 -7.59 -14.67
N LEU A 555 20.78 -7.23 -14.13
CA LEU A 555 19.55 -8.00 -14.30
C LEU A 555 19.16 -8.08 -15.79
N LEU A 556 19.14 -6.94 -16.48
CA LEU A 556 18.67 -6.79 -17.86
C LEU A 556 19.70 -7.24 -18.91
N PHE A 557 20.99 -6.98 -18.69
CA PHE A 557 22.05 -7.22 -19.68
C PHE A 557 23.18 -8.07 -19.11
N GLY A 558 23.77 -7.65 -17.99
CA GLY A 558 25.06 -8.17 -17.52
C GLY A 558 25.09 -9.67 -17.27
N GLY A 559 24.00 -10.26 -16.76
CA GLY A 559 23.90 -11.70 -16.57
C GLY A 559 23.90 -12.50 -17.89
N ALA A 560 23.23 -11.98 -18.93
CA ALA A 560 23.21 -12.57 -20.28
C ALA A 560 24.54 -12.35 -21.02
N GLU A 561 25.22 -11.22 -20.77
CA GLU A 561 26.58 -10.94 -21.24
C GLU A 561 27.66 -11.75 -20.48
N GLY A 562 27.28 -12.54 -19.47
CA GLY A 562 28.20 -13.35 -18.68
C GLY A 562 29.10 -12.55 -17.72
N ARG A 563 28.76 -11.29 -17.42
CA ARG A 563 29.44 -10.46 -16.42
C ARG A 563 29.11 -10.96 -15.02
N ASP A 564 30.08 -10.90 -14.12
CA ASP A 564 29.89 -11.41 -12.74
C ASP A 564 29.37 -10.32 -11.80
N PRO A 565 28.29 -10.56 -11.03
CA PRO A 565 27.75 -9.60 -10.07
C PRO A 565 28.61 -9.45 -8.81
N SER A 566 29.45 -10.44 -8.48
CA SER A 566 30.46 -10.37 -7.42
C SER A 566 31.54 -11.43 -7.61
N VAL A 567 32.62 -11.38 -6.81
CA VAL A 567 33.59 -12.50 -6.71
C VAL A 567 32.97 -13.81 -6.18
N ARG A 568 31.74 -13.77 -5.64
CA ARG A 568 31.05 -14.94 -5.07
C ARG A 568 30.11 -15.64 -6.05
N PHE A 569 29.97 -15.12 -7.27
CA PHE A 569 29.03 -15.66 -8.26
C PHE A 569 29.57 -15.47 -9.69
N ASP A 570 29.98 -16.57 -10.33
CA ASP A 570 30.36 -16.64 -11.76
C ASP A 570 29.10 -16.91 -12.60
N SER A 571 28.68 -15.90 -13.36
CA SER A 571 27.47 -15.95 -14.20
C SER A 571 27.62 -16.96 -15.33
N SER A 572 28.80 -17.00 -15.94
CA SER A 572 29.09 -17.82 -17.12
C SER A 572 29.18 -19.31 -16.75
N GLN A 573 29.81 -19.64 -15.62
CA GLN A 573 29.89 -20.99 -15.10
C GLN A 573 28.54 -21.49 -14.59
N TYR A 574 27.73 -20.63 -13.95
CA TYR A 574 26.38 -20.99 -13.53
C TYR A 574 25.52 -21.40 -14.73
N LEU A 575 25.49 -20.60 -15.80
CA LEU A 575 24.75 -20.92 -17.03
C LEU A 575 25.34 -22.15 -17.75
N ALA A 576 26.66 -22.32 -17.76
CA ALA A 576 27.31 -23.47 -18.40
C ALA A 576 26.91 -24.81 -17.75
N VAL A 577 26.69 -24.85 -16.43
CA VAL A 577 26.21 -26.04 -15.73
C VAL A 577 24.68 -26.18 -15.81
N ASN A 578 23.96 -25.06 -15.74
CA ASN A 578 22.49 -25.00 -15.70
C ASN A 578 21.92 -24.67 -17.09
N GLN A 579 22.07 -25.60 -18.03
CA GLN A 579 21.65 -25.41 -19.42
C GLN A 579 20.15 -25.10 -19.57
N ASP A 580 19.30 -25.61 -18.67
CA ASP A 580 17.87 -25.29 -18.61
C ASP A 580 17.59 -23.80 -18.34
N VAL A 581 18.43 -23.16 -17.53
CA VAL A 581 18.37 -21.71 -17.23
C VAL A 581 18.88 -20.89 -18.42
N ALA A 582 19.95 -21.37 -19.07
CA ALA A 582 20.53 -20.75 -20.25
C ALA A 582 19.59 -20.81 -21.47
N ASP A 583 19.00 -21.97 -21.75
CA ASP A 583 18.03 -22.18 -22.84
C ASP A 583 16.76 -21.34 -22.64
N ALA A 584 16.37 -21.09 -21.39
CA ALA A 584 15.24 -20.22 -21.04
C ALA A 584 15.58 -18.72 -21.07
N GLY A 585 16.85 -18.33 -21.24
CA GLY A 585 17.30 -16.94 -21.27
C GLY A 585 17.14 -16.19 -19.94
N VAL A 586 17.04 -16.91 -18.82
CA VAL A 586 16.80 -16.30 -17.50
C VAL A 586 18.11 -15.81 -16.87
N ASN A 587 18.08 -14.63 -16.24
CA ASN A 587 19.25 -14.09 -15.54
C ASN A 587 19.76 -15.06 -14.45
N PRO A 588 21.06 -15.42 -14.43
CA PRO A 588 21.57 -16.51 -13.61
C PRO A 588 21.47 -16.26 -12.10
N LEU A 589 21.71 -15.03 -11.64
CA LEU A 589 21.59 -14.72 -10.20
C LEU A 589 20.12 -14.61 -9.78
N ALA A 590 19.27 -14.02 -10.63
CA ALA A 590 17.83 -13.96 -10.35
C ALA A 590 17.23 -15.37 -10.22
N HIS A 591 17.58 -16.29 -11.15
CA HIS A 591 17.22 -17.69 -11.03
C HIS A 591 17.79 -18.33 -9.75
N TYR A 592 19.07 -18.07 -9.43
CA TYR A 592 19.68 -18.67 -8.25
C TYR A 592 18.95 -18.26 -6.95
N LEU A 593 18.64 -16.97 -6.79
CA LEU A 593 17.93 -16.44 -5.62
C LEU A 593 16.48 -16.96 -5.53
N GLN A 594 15.75 -17.04 -6.65
CA GLN A 594 14.35 -17.50 -6.65
C GLN A 594 14.20 -19.01 -6.53
N PHE A 595 15.04 -19.78 -7.22
CA PHE A 595 14.89 -21.23 -7.39
C PHE A 595 16.15 -22.01 -7.02
N GLY A 596 17.33 -21.55 -7.45
CA GLY A 596 18.58 -22.31 -7.31
C GLY A 596 18.94 -22.69 -5.87
N ILE A 597 18.65 -21.83 -4.89
CA ILE A 597 18.83 -22.13 -3.46
C ILE A 597 17.93 -23.29 -3.00
N THR A 598 16.66 -23.34 -3.41
CA THR A 598 15.71 -24.38 -2.96
C THR A 598 15.86 -25.68 -3.74
N GLU A 599 16.29 -25.60 -4.99
CA GLU A 599 16.69 -26.74 -5.83
C GLU A 599 18.06 -27.34 -5.41
N GLY A 600 18.82 -26.65 -4.56
CA GLY A 600 20.14 -27.10 -4.09
C GLY A 600 21.22 -27.02 -5.17
N ARG A 601 21.14 -26.04 -6.08
CA ARG A 601 22.15 -25.82 -7.12
C ARG A 601 23.42 -25.20 -6.54
N ASP A 602 24.56 -25.60 -7.10
CA ASP A 602 25.87 -25.05 -6.71
C ASP A 602 26.06 -23.62 -7.22
N ILE A 603 26.84 -22.84 -6.46
CA ILE A 603 27.40 -21.55 -6.89
C ILE A 603 28.90 -21.67 -7.16
N TYR A 604 29.41 -20.78 -8.00
CA TYR A 604 30.79 -20.73 -8.43
C TYR A 604 31.36 -19.34 -8.16
N SER A 605 32.63 -19.24 -7.77
CA SER A 605 33.31 -17.96 -7.53
C SER A 605 34.09 -17.51 -8.76
N ALA A 606 33.96 -16.23 -9.12
CA ALA A 606 34.56 -15.59 -10.29
C ALA A 606 36.03 -15.13 -10.10
#